data_AF-A0A661LQN3-F1
#
_entry.id   AF-A0A661LQN3-F1
#
_cell.length_a   1.000
_cell.length_b   1.000
_cell.length_c   1.000
_cell.angle_alpha   90.00
_cell.angle_beta   90.00
_cell.angle_gamma   90.00
#
_symmetry.space_group_name_H-M   'P 1'
#
loop_
_entity.id
_entity.type
_entity.pdbx_description
1 polymer ?
#
loop_
_entity_poly.entity_id
_entity_poly.type
_entity_poly.pdbx_seq_one_letter_code
_entity_poly.pdbx_strand_id
1 'polypeptide(L)' 'MSPKTFITLKVTSYILKNKTLIILICIIGVSAFSYGILKDNNLIFIIGLLLVFIGYLLIRRKIKESIQNNP' A
#
# COMPACT_ATOMS: atom_id res chain seq x y z
N MET A 1 21.55 -1.80 7.44
CA MET A 1 20.45 -2.58 6.80
C MET A 1 19.39 -2.84 7.87
N SER A 2 18.26 -2.12 7.85
CA SER A 2 17.34 -2.07 9.01
C SER A 2 16.32 -3.22 8.99
N PRO A 3 16.11 -3.94 10.12
CA PRO A 3 15.23 -5.12 10.20
C PRO A 3 13.75 -4.83 9.89
N LYS A 4 13.34 -3.56 9.98
CA LYS A 4 11.97 -3.09 9.74
C LYS A 4 11.48 -3.39 8.32
N THR A 5 12.37 -3.30 7.34
CA THR A 5 12.07 -3.53 5.92
C THR A 5 11.72 -4.99 5.60
N PHE A 6 12.23 -5.96 6.37
CA PHE A 6 12.05 -7.39 6.07
C PHE A 6 10.65 -7.89 6.46
N ILE A 7 10.13 -7.40 7.59
CA ILE A 7 8.79 -7.74 8.08
C ILE A 7 7.74 -7.15 7.13
N THR A 8 7.92 -5.90 6.71
CA THR A 8 7.04 -5.24 5.72
C THR A 8 7.07 -5.97 4.38
N LEU A 9 8.24 -6.49 3.95
CA LEU A 9 8.34 -7.26 2.70
C LEU A 9 7.57 -8.59 2.77
N LYS A 10 7.64 -9.28 3.92
CA LYS A 10 6.97 -10.57 4.13
C LYS A 10 5.44 -10.42 4.18
N VAL A 11 4.95 -9.42 4.91
CA VAL A 11 3.53 -9.04 4.94
C VAL A 11 3.04 -8.65 3.55
N THR A 12 3.84 -7.86 2.82
CA THR A 12 3.53 -7.47 1.45
C THR A 12 3.41 -8.69 0.54
N SER A 13 4.38 -9.60 0.53
CA SER A 13 4.36 -10.80 -0.32
C SER A 13 3.14 -11.70 -0.04
N TYR A 14 2.71 -11.74 1.22
CA TYR A 14 1.48 -12.44 1.62
C TYR A 14 0.21 -11.77 1.09
N ILE A 15 0.13 -10.44 1.19
CA ILE A 15 -0.93 -9.62 0.60
C ILE A 15 -0.90 -9.75 -0.93
N LEU A 16 0.28 -9.89 -1.52
CA LEU A 16 0.52 -9.97 -2.96
C LEU A 16 -0.02 -11.22 -3.61
N LYS A 17 -0.04 -12.32 -2.84
CA LYS A 17 -0.63 -13.60 -3.22
C LYS A 17 -2.16 -13.50 -3.34
N ASN A 18 -2.79 -12.56 -2.62
CA ASN A 18 -4.23 -12.39 -2.54
C ASN A 18 -4.67 -11.04 -3.13
N LYS A 19 -5.03 -11.04 -4.43
CA LYS A 19 -5.56 -9.85 -5.14
C LYS A 19 -6.66 -9.12 -4.36
N THR A 20 -7.52 -9.85 -3.64
CA THR A 20 -8.61 -9.29 -2.82
C THR A 20 -8.13 -8.38 -1.70
N LEU A 21 -7.02 -8.72 -1.03
CA LEU A 21 -6.49 -7.91 0.07
C LEU A 21 -5.91 -6.57 -0.42
N ILE A 22 -5.31 -6.57 -1.61
CA ILE A 22 -4.80 -5.35 -2.25
C ILE A 22 -5.96 -4.39 -2.53
N ILE A 23 -7.04 -4.91 -3.09
CA ILE A 23 -8.24 -4.13 -3.40
C ILE A 23 -8.85 -3.57 -2.10
N LEU A 24 -8.95 -4.40 -1.05
CA LEU A 24 -9.48 -3.98 0.25
C LEU A 24 -8.65 -2.84 0.86
N ILE A 25 -7.32 -2.94 0.85
CA ILE A 25 -6.42 -1.91 1.37
C ILE A 25 -6.51 -0.62 0.56
N CYS A 26 -6.63 -0.71 -0.77
CA CYS A 26 -6.85 0.47 -1.61
C CYS A 26 -8.19 1.15 -1.28
N ILE A 27 -9.28 0.40 -1.11
CA ILE A 27 -10.59 0.96 -0.76
C ILE A 27 -10.53 1.64 0.61
N ILE A 28 -9.88 1.01 1.60
CA ILE A 28 -9.69 1.58 2.94
C ILE A 28 -8.82 2.84 2.89
N GLY A 29 -7.76 2.84 2.08
CA GLY A 29 -6.88 3.99 1.90
C GLY A 29 -7.61 5.18 1.26
N VAL A 30 -8.39 4.92 0.21
CA VAL A 30 -9.19 5.95 -0.49
C VAL A 30 -10.31 6.48 0.41
N SER A 31 -10.99 5.61 1.15
CA SER A 31 -12.05 6.05 2.07
C SER A 31 -11.48 6.90 3.22
N ALA A 32 -10.34 6.50 3.81
CA ALA A 32 -9.66 7.29 4.84
C ALA A 32 -9.15 8.63 4.31
N PHE A 33 -8.62 8.65 3.07
CA PHE A 33 -8.21 9.88 2.39
C PHE A 33 -9.38 10.85 2.20
N SER A 34 -10.50 10.37 1.65
CA SER A 34 -11.71 11.18 1.46
C SER A 34 -12.30 11.67 2.78
N TYR A 35 -12.25 10.85 3.83
CA TYR A 35 -12.70 11.25 5.17
C TYR A 35 -11.80 12.32 5.80
N GLY A 36 -10.50 12.30 5.50
CA GLY A 36 -9.55 13.32 5.93
C GLY A 36 -9.82 14.68 5.31
N ILE A 37 -10.21 14.71 4.03
CA ILE A 37 -10.63 15.94 3.32
C ILE A 37 -11.91 16.51 3.94
N LEU A 38 -12.93 15.67 4.16
CA LEU A 38 -14.23 16.11 4.68
C LEU A 38 -14.17 16.76 6.06
N LYS A 39 -13.14 16.45 6.85
CA LYS A 39 -13.03 16.87 8.25
C LYS A 39 -11.95 17.95 8.47
N ASP A 40 -11.35 18.48 7.40
CA ASP A 40 -10.23 19.45 7.42
C ASP A 40 -9.07 19.03 8.36
N ASN A 41 -8.95 17.72 8.62
CA ASN A 41 -7.96 17.18 9.52
C ASN A 41 -6.73 16.76 8.70
N ASN A 42 -5.78 17.69 8.56
CA ASN A 42 -4.50 17.45 7.86
C ASN A 42 -3.78 16.17 8.29
N LEU A 43 -3.86 15.78 9.57
CA LEU A 43 -3.27 14.54 10.07
C LEU A 43 -3.86 13.29 9.43
N ILE A 44 -5.20 13.21 9.32
CA ILE A 44 -5.90 12.06 8.76
C ILE A 44 -5.65 12.00 7.25
N PHE A 45 -5.63 13.17 6.60
CA PHE A 45 -5.27 13.31 5.20
C PHE A 45 -3.85 12.79 4.91
N ILE A 46 -2.86 13.22 5.69
CA ILE A 46 -1.45 12.80 5.54
C ILE A 46 -1.31 11.29 5.78
N ILE A 47 -1.96 10.74 6.81
CA ILE A 47 -1.90 9.30 7.11
C ILE A 47 -2.55 8.50 5.98
N GLY A 48 -3.73 8.91 5.49
CA GLY A 48 -4.41 8.25 4.37
C GLY A 48 -3.59 8.31 3.08
N LEU A 49 -3.04 9.48 2.77
CA LEU A 49 -2.17 9.68 1.61
C LEU A 49 -0.92 8.82 1.69
N LEU A 50 -0.25 8.77 2.85
CA LEU A 50 0.94 7.95 3.06
C LEU A 50 0.63 6.46 2.89
N LEU A 51 -0.54 6.01 3.37
CA LEU A 51 -1.01 4.64 3.23
C LEU A 51 -1.22 4.27 1.76
N VAL A 52 -1.88 5.15 1.00
CA VAL A 52 -2.09 4.99 -0.46
C VAL A 52 -0.75 4.98 -1.21
N PHE A 53 0.19 5.86 -0.83
CA PHE A 53 1.52 5.93 -1.42
C PHE A 53 2.32 4.64 -1.23
N ILE A 54 2.28 4.08 0.00
CA ILE A 54 2.92 2.80 0.31
C ILE A 54 2.24 1.70 -0.50
N GLY A 55 0.91 1.64 -0.52
CA GLY A 55 0.15 0.66 -1.32
C GLY A 55 0.52 0.70 -2.81
N TYR A 56 0.62 1.90 -3.39
CA TYR A 56 1.02 2.10 -4.78
C TYR A 56 2.46 1.65 -5.05
N LEU A 57 3.41 2.01 -4.18
CA LEU A 57 4.81 1.58 -4.31
C LEU A 57 4.96 0.06 -4.25
N LEU A 58 4.13 -0.62 -3.46
CA LEU A 58 4.12 -2.09 -3.38
C LEU A 58 3.59 -2.73 -4.67
N ILE A 59 2.50 -2.20 -5.22
CA ILE A 59 1.98 -2.64 -6.53
C ILE A 59 3.03 -2.44 -7.62
N ARG A 60 3.70 -1.28 -7.62
CA ARG A 60 4.78 -0.97 -8.58
C ARG A 60 5.96 -1.94 -8.46
N ARG A 61 6.35 -2.30 -7.22
CA ARG A 61 7.37 -3.32 -6.97
C ARG A 61 6.95 -4.69 -7.52
N LYS A 62 5.70 -5.10 -7.33
CA LYS A 62 5.17 -6.35 -7.90
C LYS A 62 5.29 -6.40 -9.40
N ILE A 63 4.87 -5.33 -10.09
CA ILE A 63 4.92 -5.26 -11.54
C ILE A 63 6.37 -5.45 -12.00
N LYS A 64 7.32 -4.79 -11.34
CA LYS A 64 8.75 -4.92 -11.62
C LYS A 64 9.27 -6.35 -11.37
N GLU A 65 8.89 -6.99 -10.26
CA GLU A 65 9.27 -8.37 -9.95
C GLU A 65 8.63 -9.41 -10.89
N SER A 66 7.39 -9.20 -11.32
CA SER A 66 6.72 -10.07 -12.29
C SER A 66 7.30 -9.95 -13.69
N ILE A 67 7.74 -8.75 -14.07
CA ILE A 67 8.46 -8.54 -15.34
C ILE A 67 9.84 -9.18 -15.29
N GLN A 68 10.54 -9.10 -14.15
CA GLN A 68 11.87 -9.67 -14.00
C GLN A 68 11.87 -11.21 -13.91
N ASN A 69 10.76 -11.84 -13.49
CA ASN A 69 10.61 -13.29 -13.44
C ASN A 69 10.01 -13.91 -14.71
N ASN A 70 9.65 -13.11 -15.71
CA ASN A 70 9.22 -13.62 -17.02
C ASN A 70 10.32 -13.30 -18.04
N PRO A 71 11.16 -14.28 -18.44
CA PRO A 71 12.26 -14.08 -19.38
C PRO A 71 11.78 -13.68 -20.77
#